data_AF-R6DSQ9-F1
#
_entry.id   AF-R6DSQ9-F1
#
_cell.length_a   1.000
_cell.length_b   1.000
_cell.length_c   1.000
_cell.angle_alpha   90.00
_cell.angle_beta   90.00
_cell.angle_gamma   90.00
#
_symmetry.space_group_name_H-M   'P 1'
#
loop_
_entity.id
_entity.type
_entity.pdbx_description
1 polymer ?
#
loop_
_entity_poly.entity_id
_entity_poly.type
_entity_poly.pdbx_seq_one_letter_code
_entity_poly.pdbx_strand_id
1 'polypeptide(L)'
;MKRTAKRILSTLLIVVMLIGVAPTGGIDFTLNAKAMDLSSYKVGDLIEFGSYPQSEVTDEEILNGIKSVEDNYKWIDYNYYAGTGNWDDGNMKSVDGMMLYKDITYNGNTYRAVKINQYRPYWTCETSSASNSWQDDNGYYTNKVYYFKYEPLKWRVLDASTGLIVCDSAIDSQPYNNYILGADGQYWSDSNKKHYASNWEYSSLRAWLNNEFYNTAFSKTQQDRIKELTRENKSTYDSKYDSNPTSDKITLLSYDEVLNKDYGFNSSSEAYDTARQRKGTDYAKCQGLYVYNDSGSNYNRTSYWWLRSPDTSLNAGDVKVGGYMGGSFCINMTNEGVIPAFKFNPKSTICDVHEYKAVVTEPTCTEQGYTTYTCTKCNDSYVDNYTNALGHDFGEWKLTTPATCTEIGVETRYCSRCNVTQTRDVDKSAHIFGEWKITTAPTTISDGVKTRYCKNCDAFETESVGKLKAISVKLKNIETNYKKSGQLEPKITNPDNVGCKVEYKSSDPKCVIVDADGNYFAVKTGSAKITCTVTDEYGKVTTAECKVNVKYSTVQWIIMIVLFGWIWY
;
A
#
# COMPACT_ATOMS: atom_id res chain seq x y z
N MET A 1 -82.64 -26.65 -9.63
CA MET A 1 -83.20 -25.28 -9.67
C MET A 1 -82.42 -24.40 -8.68
N LYS A 2 -81.89 -23.26 -9.15
CA LYS A 2 -81.60 -21.96 -8.47
C LYS A 2 -81.46 -21.97 -6.92
N ARG A 3 -80.49 -21.34 -6.24
CA ARG A 3 -79.63 -20.17 -6.49
C ARG A 3 -78.64 -20.03 -5.31
N THR A 4 -77.37 -19.81 -5.64
CA THR A 4 -76.36 -18.86 -5.09
C THR A 4 -76.25 -18.48 -3.58
N ALA A 5 -74.99 -18.66 -3.09
CA ALA A 5 -74.08 -17.66 -2.46
C ALA A 5 -74.07 -17.38 -0.94
N LYS A 6 -73.00 -17.82 -0.25
CA LYS A 6 -71.80 -17.07 0.29
C LYS A 6 -71.20 -17.85 1.49
N ARG A 7 -69.95 -18.34 1.41
CA ARG A 7 -68.66 -17.74 1.88
C ARG A 7 -68.58 -17.72 3.43
N ILE A 8 -67.56 -18.22 4.14
CA ILE A 8 -66.09 -18.27 3.94
C ILE A 8 -65.52 -19.47 4.73
N LEU A 9 -64.58 -20.22 4.15
CA LEU A 9 -63.73 -21.19 4.86
C LEU A 9 -62.28 -20.71 4.78
N SER A 10 -61.63 -20.55 5.93
CA SER A 10 -60.19 -20.36 6.07
C SER A 10 -59.48 -21.71 5.95
N THR A 11 -58.51 -21.82 5.05
CA THR A 11 -57.23 -22.56 5.19
C THR A 11 -56.58 -22.66 3.81
N LEU A 12 -55.29 -22.34 3.70
CA LEU A 12 -54.39 -23.17 2.91
C LEU A 12 -52.93 -22.95 3.30
N LEU A 13 -52.22 -24.06 3.40
CA LEU A 13 -50.79 -24.22 3.59
C LEU A 13 -50.18 -24.64 2.23
N ILE A 14 -48.91 -24.27 2.00
CA ILE A 14 -47.85 -25.04 1.29
C ILE A 14 -47.67 -24.95 -0.26
N VAL A 15 -46.51 -24.37 -0.63
CA VAL A 15 -45.43 -24.84 -1.55
C VAL A 15 -45.42 -24.57 -3.07
N VAL A 16 -44.43 -23.74 -3.44
CA VAL A 16 -43.40 -23.79 -4.54
C VAL A 16 -43.83 -23.75 -6.02
N MET A 17 -43.28 -22.78 -6.77
CA MET A 17 -42.56 -23.01 -8.05
C MET A 17 -41.80 -21.76 -8.53
N LEU A 18 -40.53 -21.98 -8.91
CA LEU A 18 -39.66 -21.09 -9.70
C LEU A 18 -40.23 -20.89 -11.12
N ILE A 19 -40.41 -19.64 -11.56
CA ILE A 19 -40.20 -19.18 -12.95
C ILE A 19 -39.69 -17.73 -12.88
N GLY A 20 -38.58 -17.44 -13.55
CA GLY A 20 -37.97 -16.11 -13.58
C GLY A 20 -38.75 -15.10 -14.42
N VAL A 21 -38.87 -13.87 -13.90
CA VAL A 21 -38.99 -12.61 -14.65
C VAL A 21 -38.29 -11.51 -13.81
N ALA A 22 -37.62 -10.59 -14.50
CA ALA A 22 -36.75 -9.50 -14.06
C ALA A 22 -37.24 -8.61 -12.87
N PRO A 23 -36.33 -7.89 -12.18
CA PRO A 23 -36.62 -7.19 -10.94
C PRO A 23 -37.37 -5.89 -11.22
N THR A 24 -38.61 -5.80 -10.74
CA THR A 24 -39.33 -4.53 -10.66
C THR A 24 -40.00 -4.46 -9.30
N GLY A 25 -39.79 -3.34 -8.62
CA GLY A 25 -40.34 -3.08 -7.29
C GLY A 25 -39.33 -3.39 -6.19
N GLY A 26 -38.32 -2.52 -6.06
CA GLY A 26 -37.62 -2.37 -4.80
C GLY A 26 -38.65 -2.20 -3.71
N ILE A 27 -38.59 -3.08 -2.71
CA ILE A 27 -39.34 -2.94 -1.47
C ILE A 27 -38.80 -1.66 -0.84
N ASP A 28 -39.65 -0.66 -0.75
CA ASP A 28 -39.36 0.61 -0.11
C ASP A 28 -39.02 0.35 1.38
N PHE A 29 -37.74 0.46 1.72
CA PHE A 29 -37.23 0.46 3.09
C PHE A 29 -37.08 1.90 3.60
N THR A 30 -38.00 2.81 3.23
CA THR A 30 -38.19 4.02 4.02
C THR A 30 -38.70 3.61 5.39
N LEU A 31 -37.77 3.46 6.34
CA LEU A 31 -38.08 3.50 7.75
C LEU A 31 -38.67 4.91 7.98
N ASN A 32 -39.99 5.02 7.91
CA ASN A 32 -40.71 6.22 8.29
C ASN A 32 -40.20 6.61 9.68
N ALA A 33 -39.36 7.64 9.74
CA ALA A 33 -38.91 8.24 10.97
C ALA A 33 -40.11 8.95 11.60
N LYS A 34 -41.03 8.16 12.16
CA LYS A 34 -41.94 8.65 13.17
C LYS A 34 -41.10 9.29 14.27
N ALA A 35 -41.66 10.31 14.90
CA ALA A 35 -41.21 10.69 16.21
C ALA A 35 -41.05 9.41 17.04
N MET A 36 -39.84 9.20 17.58
CA MET A 36 -39.63 8.08 18.48
C MET A 36 -40.24 8.50 19.81
N ASP A 37 -41.55 8.37 19.83
CA ASP A 37 -42.37 8.62 20.99
C ASP A 37 -42.25 7.39 21.89
N LEU A 38 -41.46 7.54 22.95
CA LEU A 38 -41.30 6.49 23.95
C LEU A 38 -42.57 6.32 24.80
N SER A 39 -43.58 7.20 24.69
CA SER A 39 -44.80 7.13 25.51
C SER A 39 -45.59 5.83 25.35
N SER A 40 -45.48 5.16 24.20
CA SER A 40 -46.11 3.85 23.96
C SER A 40 -45.29 2.66 24.46
N TYR A 41 -44.04 2.87 24.86
CA TYR A 41 -43.12 1.82 25.26
C TYR A 41 -43.14 1.62 26.77
N LYS A 42 -42.89 0.37 27.19
CA LYS A 42 -42.81 -0.05 28.57
C LYS A 42 -41.38 -0.36 28.95
N VAL A 43 -41.12 -0.36 30.26
CA VAL A 43 -39.85 -0.80 30.82
C VAL A 43 -39.54 -2.22 30.34
N GLY A 44 -38.36 -2.39 29.75
CA GLY A 44 -37.89 -3.64 29.18
C GLY A 44 -38.15 -3.84 27.69
N ASP A 45 -38.97 -2.98 27.04
CA ASP A 45 -39.15 -3.03 25.60
C ASP A 45 -37.82 -2.73 24.88
N LEU A 46 -37.62 -3.35 23.72
CA LEU A 46 -36.45 -3.14 22.88
C LEU A 46 -36.77 -2.20 21.72
N ILE A 47 -35.82 -1.33 21.44
CA ILE A 47 -35.86 -0.37 20.33
C ILE A 47 -34.52 -0.34 19.59
N GLU A 48 -34.55 0.12 18.35
CA GLU A 48 -33.35 0.26 17.52
C GLU A 48 -33.01 1.73 17.31
N PHE A 49 -31.75 2.10 17.55
CA PHE A 49 -31.28 3.48 17.36
C PHE A 49 -29.76 3.56 17.21
N GLY A 50 -29.27 4.24 16.18
CA GLY A 50 -27.85 4.19 15.83
C GLY A 50 -27.42 2.82 15.29
N SER A 51 -26.16 2.70 14.91
CA SER A 51 -25.58 1.47 14.36
C SER A 51 -24.10 1.35 14.73
N TYR A 52 -23.63 0.14 15.01
CA TYR A 52 -22.24 -0.12 15.38
C TYR A 52 -21.82 -1.50 14.85
N PRO A 53 -20.51 -1.81 14.70
CA PRO A 53 -20.06 -3.15 14.34
C PRO A 53 -20.52 -4.19 15.36
N GLN A 54 -21.11 -5.30 14.91
CA GLN A 54 -21.65 -6.31 15.81
C GLN A 54 -21.30 -7.74 15.37
N SER A 55 -21.96 -8.26 14.33
CA SER A 55 -21.75 -9.65 13.87
C SER A 55 -20.54 -9.78 12.94
N GLU A 56 -19.77 -10.87 13.09
CA GLU A 56 -18.69 -11.20 12.15
C GLU A 56 -19.26 -11.63 10.78
N VAL A 57 -18.66 -11.14 9.71
CA VAL A 57 -18.99 -11.52 8.34
C VAL A 57 -18.15 -12.73 7.95
N THR A 58 -18.81 -13.88 7.81
CA THR A 58 -18.18 -15.14 7.39
C THR A 58 -18.60 -15.59 5.98
N ASP A 59 -19.58 -14.91 5.38
CA ASP A 59 -20.04 -15.17 4.02
C ASP A 59 -18.98 -14.76 2.98
N GLU A 60 -18.54 -15.72 2.18
CA GLU A 60 -17.43 -15.53 1.22
C GLU A 60 -17.77 -14.53 0.10
N GLU A 61 -19.03 -14.48 -0.34
CA GLU A 61 -19.45 -13.57 -1.41
C GLU A 61 -19.38 -12.12 -0.92
N ILE A 62 -19.91 -11.85 0.28
CA ILE A 62 -19.84 -10.53 0.92
C ILE A 62 -18.38 -10.14 1.17
N LEU A 63 -17.56 -11.05 1.70
CA LEU A 63 -16.14 -10.78 1.98
C LEU A 63 -15.37 -10.41 0.71
N ASN A 64 -15.56 -11.15 -0.39
CA ASN A 64 -14.93 -10.84 -1.66
C ASN A 64 -15.38 -9.48 -2.21
N GLY A 65 -16.67 -9.15 -2.02
CA GLY A 65 -17.22 -7.84 -2.34
C GLY A 65 -16.54 -6.69 -1.57
N ILE A 66 -16.44 -6.83 -0.24
CA ILE A 66 -15.77 -5.83 0.61
C ILE A 66 -14.29 -5.68 0.20
N LYS A 67 -13.56 -6.79 0.03
CA LYS A 67 -12.15 -6.79 -0.36
C LYS A 67 -11.90 -6.13 -1.72
N SER A 68 -12.88 -6.15 -2.63
CA SER A 68 -12.74 -5.49 -3.94
C SER A 68 -12.68 -3.96 -3.85
N VAL A 69 -13.17 -3.36 -2.75
CA VAL A 69 -13.23 -1.90 -2.56
C VAL A 69 -12.38 -1.40 -1.39
N GLU A 70 -11.87 -2.30 -0.55
CA GLU A 70 -11.27 -1.95 0.74
C GLU A 70 -9.98 -1.12 0.65
N ASP A 71 -9.27 -1.17 -0.48
CA ASP A 71 -8.02 -0.43 -0.70
C ASP A 71 -8.24 1.08 -0.85
N ASN A 72 -9.49 1.51 -1.09
CA ASN A 72 -9.87 2.92 -1.10
C ASN A 72 -9.93 3.54 0.30
N TYR A 73 -9.87 2.72 1.36
CA TYR A 73 -10.02 3.11 2.74
C TYR A 73 -8.71 2.96 3.50
N LYS A 74 -8.38 3.94 4.34
CA LYS A 74 -7.15 3.95 5.12
C LYS A 74 -7.36 3.27 6.47
N TRP A 75 -6.34 2.53 6.90
CA TRP A 75 -6.28 2.00 8.26
C TRP A 75 -6.12 3.13 9.27
N ILE A 76 -6.85 3.02 10.38
CA ILE A 76 -6.84 3.90 11.54
C ILE A 76 -6.41 3.06 12.74
N ASP A 77 -5.54 3.61 13.57
CA ASP A 77 -5.09 2.96 14.80
C ASP A 77 -6.12 3.14 15.91
N TYR A 78 -6.40 2.06 16.64
CA TYR A 78 -7.18 2.15 17.88
C TYR A 78 -6.42 2.82 19.02
N ASN A 79 -5.10 2.94 18.92
CA ASN A 79 -4.22 3.48 19.95
C ASN A 79 -4.35 2.75 21.30
N TYR A 80 -4.51 1.43 21.25
CA TYR A 80 -4.66 0.62 22.45
C TYR A 80 -3.39 0.58 23.29
N TYR A 81 -3.59 0.50 24.60
CA TYR A 81 -2.53 0.58 25.60
C TYR A 81 -1.99 -0.80 25.96
N ALA A 82 -0.68 -0.87 26.14
CA ALA A 82 0.01 -1.97 26.81
C ALA A 82 1.12 -1.42 27.70
N GLY A 83 1.52 -2.21 28.69
CA GLY A 83 2.53 -1.83 29.68
C GLY A 83 3.79 -2.67 29.58
N THR A 84 4.55 -2.65 30.66
CA THR A 84 5.86 -3.32 30.78
C THR A 84 5.76 -4.71 31.41
N GLY A 85 4.56 -5.09 31.89
CA GLY A 85 4.33 -6.25 32.76
C GLY A 85 4.32 -5.89 34.25
N ASN A 86 4.63 -4.65 34.64
CA ASN A 86 4.44 -4.17 36.01
C ASN A 86 3.05 -3.52 36.16
N TRP A 87 2.32 -3.95 37.18
CA TRP A 87 0.89 -3.71 37.38
C TRP A 87 0.50 -2.23 37.45
N ASP A 88 1.30 -1.39 38.10
CA ASP A 88 0.95 -0.03 38.48
C ASP A 88 2.12 0.96 38.34
N ASP A 89 3.06 0.68 37.45
CA ASP A 89 4.28 1.50 37.29
C ASP A 89 4.07 2.81 36.53
N GLY A 90 2.86 3.07 36.02
CA GLY A 90 2.55 4.25 35.22
C GLY A 90 3.23 4.30 33.86
N ASN A 91 3.71 3.17 33.32
CA ASN A 91 4.38 3.11 32.01
C ASN A 91 3.52 2.52 30.88
N MET A 92 2.25 2.21 31.15
CA MET A 92 1.28 1.83 30.11
C MET A 92 1.04 2.99 29.13
N LYS A 93 1.17 2.68 27.84
CA LYS A 93 1.09 3.66 26.75
C LYS A 93 0.45 3.04 25.51
N SER A 94 -0.07 3.89 24.63
CA SER A 94 -0.52 3.48 23.30
C SER A 94 0.62 2.75 22.56
N VAL A 95 0.28 1.64 21.93
CA VAL A 95 1.19 0.86 21.08
C VAL A 95 0.79 1.05 19.62
N ASP A 96 1.68 1.69 18.87
CA ASP A 96 1.50 1.94 17.43
C ASP A 96 1.23 0.63 16.67
N GLY A 97 0.13 0.63 15.95
CA GLY A 97 -0.34 -0.46 15.12
C GLY A 97 -0.71 -1.73 15.87
N MET A 98 -0.98 -1.72 17.18
CA MET A 98 -1.39 -2.94 17.91
C MET A 98 -2.60 -3.60 17.22
N MET A 99 -3.64 -2.80 17.02
CA MET A 99 -4.83 -3.14 16.25
C MET A 99 -5.20 -1.95 15.39
N LEU A 100 -5.63 -2.24 14.16
CA LEU A 100 -6.08 -1.22 13.21
C LEU A 100 -7.51 -1.51 12.78
N TYR A 101 -8.24 -0.47 12.40
CA TYR A 101 -9.53 -0.63 11.74
C TYR A 101 -9.70 0.27 10.52
N LYS A 102 -10.68 -0.07 9.70
CA LYS A 102 -11.23 0.84 8.68
C LYS A 102 -12.69 0.51 8.47
N ASP A 103 -13.51 1.54 8.32
CA ASP A 103 -14.93 1.40 8.02
C ASP A 103 -15.14 1.51 6.51
N ILE A 104 -15.74 0.48 5.92
CA ILE A 104 -15.88 0.26 4.48
C ILE A 104 -17.36 0.24 4.14
N THR A 105 -17.75 1.01 3.13
CA THR A 105 -19.11 0.94 2.57
C THR A 105 -19.11 0.07 1.32
N TYR A 106 -19.99 -0.94 1.31
CA TYR A 106 -20.17 -1.87 0.19
C TYR A 106 -21.67 -2.24 0.08
N ASN A 107 -22.23 -2.13 -1.12
CA ASN A 107 -23.66 -2.41 -1.40
C ASN A 107 -24.63 -1.76 -0.39
N GLY A 108 -24.42 -0.49 -0.07
CA GLY A 108 -25.26 0.28 0.86
C GLY A 108 -25.16 -0.13 2.33
N ASN A 109 -24.26 -1.08 2.68
CA ASN A 109 -23.99 -1.48 4.06
C ASN A 109 -22.59 -1.00 4.47
N THR A 110 -22.44 -0.72 5.77
CA THR A 110 -21.14 -0.39 6.37
C THR A 110 -20.58 -1.60 7.10
N TYR A 111 -19.27 -1.80 6.98
CA TYR A 111 -18.53 -2.88 7.61
C TYR A 111 -17.26 -2.35 8.25
N ARG A 112 -16.89 -2.85 9.42
CA ARG A 112 -15.59 -2.57 10.03
C ARG A 112 -14.64 -3.72 9.76
N ALA A 113 -13.57 -3.46 9.02
CA ALA A 113 -12.43 -4.36 8.98
C ALA A 113 -11.55 -4.09 10.21
N VAL A 114 -11.11 -5.14 10.91
CA VAL A 114 -10.22 -5.08 12.07
C VAL A 114 -9.00 -5.93 11.78
N LYS A 115 -7.82 -5.31 11.77
CA LYS A 115 -6.54 -5.99 11.65
C LYS A 115 -5.89 -6.11 13.02
N ILE A 116 -5.57 -7.33 13.42
CA ILE A 116 -4.91 -7.61 14.70
C ILE A 116 -3.44 -7.87 14.42
N ASN A 117 -2.54 -6.92 14.69
CA ASN A 117 -1.09 -7.16 14.53
C ASN A 117 -0.49 -7.75 15.81
N GLN A 118 -1.01 -7.32 16.97
CA GLN A 118 -0.63 -7.79 18.30
C GLN A 118 -1.89 -8.06 19.12
N TYR A 119 -1.80 -8.99 20.06
CA TYR A 119 -2.91 -9.26 20.97
C TYR A 119 -3.07 -8.08 21.93
N ARG A 120 -4.31 -7.62 22.09
CA ARG A 120 -4.68 -6.66 23.12
C ARG A 120 -4.64 -7.36 24.49
N PRO A 121 -3.80 -6.90 25.42
CA PRO A 121 -3.73 -7.51 26.74
C PRO A 121 -5.03 -7.32 27.54
N TYR A 122 -5.43 -8.30 28.36
CA TYR A 122 -6.61 -8.19 29.23
C TYR A 122 -6.40 -7.16 30.35
N TRP A 123 -5.15 -6.80 30.68
CA TRP A 123 -4.80 -5.64 31.49
C TRP A 123 -3.90 -4.67 30.75
N THR A 124 -4.19 -3.36 30.78
CA THR A 124 -3.37 -2.37 30.07
C THR A 124 -1.91 -2.27 30.55
N CYS A 125 -1.59 -2.81 31.74
CA CYS A 125 -0.24 -2.86 32.29
C CYS A 125 0.62 -4.03 31.75
N GLU A 126 -0.01 -5.04 31.14
CA GLU A 126 0.67 -6.23 30.64
C GLU A 126 1.27 -6.02 29.25
N THR A 127 2.19 -6.91 28.88
CA THR A 127 2.72 -7.01 27.52
C THR A 127 1.78 -7.85 26.64
N SER A 128 1.79 -7.60 25.32
CA SER A 128 1.00 -8.36 24.35
C SER A 128 1.45 -9.82 24.27
N SER A 129 0.56 -10.75 24.58
CA SER A 129 0.71 -12.19 24.33
C SER A 129 -0.66 -12.86 24.23
N ALA A 130 -0.70 -14.08 23.68
CA ALA A 130 -1.92 -14.89 23.67
C ALA A 130 -2.35 -15.28 25.09
N SER A 131 -1.40 -15.56 26.01
CA SER A 131 -1.71 -15.88 27.41
C SER A 131 -2.36 -14.72 28.17
N ASN A 132 -2.17 -13.50 27.65
CA ASN A 132 -2.63 -12.27 28.25
C ASN A 132 -3.81 -11.69 27.48
N SER A 133 -4.53 -12.45 26.66
CA SER A 133 -5.63 -11.89 25.86
C SER A 133 -6.76 -12.88 25.66
N TRP A 134 -7.99 -12.41 25.83
CA TRP A 134 -9.20 -13.20 25.50
C TRP A 134 -9.52 -13.23 24.01
N GLN A 135 -8.78 -12.50 23.17
CA GLN A 135 -9.01 -12.55 21.72
C GLN A 135 -8.75 -13.95 21.18
N ASP A 136 -7.69 -14.62 21.65
CA ASP A 136 -7.34 -15.98 21.22
C ASP A 136 -8.40 -17.01 21.64
N ASP A 137 -8.85 -16.93 22.89
CA ASP A 137 -9.94 -17.77 23.42
C ASP A 137 -11.26 -17.57 22.66
N ASN A 138 -11.48 -16.37 22.14
CA ASN A 138 -12.62 -16.02 21.30
C ASN A 138 -12.44 -16.39 19.82
N GLY A 139 -11.29 -16.94 19.42
CA GLY A 139 -11.00 -17.35 18.04
C GLY A 139 -10.43 -16.26 17.13
N TYR A 140 -9.95 -15.14 17.70
CA TYR A 140 -9.38 -14.01 16.98
C TYR A 140 -7.85 -13.96 17.14
N TYR A 141 -7.16 -14.39 16.09
CA TYR A 141 -5.70 -14.50 16.04
C TYR A 141 -5.02 -13.28 15.43
N THR A 142 -3.75 -13.05 15.81
CA THR A 142 -2.88 -12.03 15.22
C THR A 142 -2.55 -12.30 13.75
N ASN A 143 -2.08 -11.27 13.05
CA ASN A 143 -1.78 -11.24 11.62
C ASN A 143 -2.96 -11.59 10.71
N LYS A 144 -4.20 -11.41 11.20
CA LYS A 144 -5.44 -11.61 10.45
C LYS A 144 -6.29 -10.35 10.41
N VAL A 145 -7.18 -10.30 9.42
CA VAL A 145 -8.20 -9.27 9.26
C VAL A 145 -9.57 -9.92 9.39
N TYR A 146 -10.40 -9.39 10.28
CA TYR A 146 -11.78 -9.79 10.52
C TYR A 146 -12.72 -8.67 10.09
N TYR A 147 -13.93 -9.02 9.67
CA TYR A 147 -14.89 -8.05 9.14
C TYR A 147 -16.18 -8.13 9.94
N PHE A 148 -16.70 -6.99 10.37
CA PHE A 148 -17.89 -6.91 11.20
C PHE A 148 -18.93 -6.03 10.54
N LYS A 149 -20.17 -6.49 10.48
CA LYS A 149 -21.26 -5.72 9.90
C LYS A 149 -21.73 -4.65 10.89
N TYR A 150 -21.95 -3.44 10.41
CA TYR A 150 -22.71 -2.44 11.17
C TYR A 150 -24.17 -2.85 11.20
N GLU A 151 -24.69 -3.01 12.41
CA GLU A 151 -26.07 -3.39 12.64
C GLU A 151 -26.73 -2.38 13.59
N PRO A 152 -28.06 -2.17 13.48
CA PRO A 152 -28.77 -1.33 14.42
C PRO A 152 -28.49 -1.73 15.86
N LEU A 153 -28.16 -0.76 16.70
CA LEU A 153 -27.98 -0.99 18.13
C LEU A 153 -29.35 -1.18 18.77
N LYS A 154 -29.47 -2.23 19.59
CA LYS A 154 -30.67 -2.52 20.36
C LYS A 154 -30.55 -1.93 21.76
N TRP A 155 -31.60 -1.23 22.17
CA TRP A 155 -31.67 -0.55 23.46
C TRP A 155 -32.90 -1.02 24.22
N ARG A 156 -32.71 -1.32 25.49
CA ARG A 156 -33.75 -1.59 26.46
C ARG A 156 -34.24 -0.28 27.05
N VAL A 157 -35.54 -0.07 27.02
CA VAL A 157 -36.19 1.07 27.70
C VAL A 157 -36.15 0.86 29.20
N LEU A 158 -35.53 1.79 29.94
CA LEU A 158 -35.49 1.76 31.41
C LEU A 158 -36.55 2.66 32.02
N ASP A 159 -36.77 3.83 31.42
CA ASP A 159 -37.80 4.75 31.86
C ASP A 159 -38.30 5.57 30.66
N ALA A 160 -39.49 5.24 30.18
CA ALA A 160 -40.13 5.91 29.06
C ALA A 160 -40.47 7.38 29.35
N SER A 161 -40.74 7.73 30.61
CA SER A 161 -41.14 9.09 31.00
C SER A 161 -39.97 10.07 30.91
N THR A 162 -38.77 9.58 31.22
CA THR A 162 -37.54 10.36 31.07
C THR A 162 -36.89 10.11 29.71
N GLY A 163 -37.14 8.97 29.08
CA GLY A 163 -36.48 8.53 27.86
C GLY A 163 -35.11 7.87 28.10
N LEU A 164 -34.87 7.37 29.31
CA LEU A 164 -33.64 6.68 29.67
C LEU A 164 -33.65 5.26 29.09
N ILE A 165 -32.57 4.92 28.38
CA ILE A 165 -32.40 3.64 27.72
C ILE A 165 -30.96 3.11 27.93
N VAL A 166 -30.77 1.80 27.77
CA VAL A 166 -29.47 1.13 27.91
C VAL A 166 -29.28 0.09 26.81
N CYS A 167 -28.06 -0.11 26.33
CA CYS A 167 -27.80 -1.11 25.30
C CYS A 167 -28.10 -2.53 25.82
N ASP A 168 -28.66 -3.37 24.94
CA ASP A 168 -29.08 -4.75 25.26
C ASP A 168 -27.94 -5.77 25.12
N SER A 169 -26.80 -5.34 24.57
CA SER A 169 -25.60 -6.17 24.35
C SER A 169 -24.33 -5.44 24.81
N ALA A 170 -23.28 -6.19 25.15
CA ALA A 170 -21.92 -5.69 25.21
C ALA A 170 -21.41 -5.46 23.79
N ILE A 171 -21.37 -4.18 23.41
CA ILE A 171 -21.08 -3.73 22.04
C ILE A 171 -19.60 -3.54 21.76
N ASP A 172 -18.79 -3.39 22.81
CA ASP A 172 -17.35 -3.17 22.75
C ASP A 172 -16.74 -3.67 24.07
N SER A 173 -15.41 -3.66 24.14
CA SER A 173 -14.64 -4.03 25.34
C SER A 173 -13.58 -2.98 25.57
N GLN A 174 -13.59 -2.31 26.72
CA GLN A 174 -12.68 -1.20 26.99
C GLN A 174 -12.34 -1.16 28.48
N PRO A 175 -11.11 -0.79 28.88
CA PRO A 175 -10.81 -0.51 30.27
C PRO A 175 -11.56 0.74 30.71
N TYR A 176 -11.96 0.74 31.98
CA TYR A 176 -12.54 1.91 32.62
C TYR A 176 -11.55 3.09 32.54
N ASN A 177 -10.26 2.84 32.83
CA ASN A 177 -9.18 3.78 32.53
C ASN A 177 -7.94 3.08 31.98
N ASN A 178 -7.29 3.69 31.00
CA ASN A 178 -6.09 3.13 30.36
C ASN A 178 -4.84 3.17 31.25
N TYR A 179 -4.75 4.11 32.19
CA TYR A 179 -3.54 4.42 32.95
C TYR A 179 -3.71 4.16 34.45
N ILE A 180 -2.68 3.55 35.06
CA ILE A 180 -2.56 3.35 36.50
C ILE A 180 -1.14 3.66 36.96
N LEU A 181 -1.04 4.47 38.01
CA LEU A 181 0.17 4.65 38.81
C LEU A 181 -0.12 4.33 40.28
N GLY A 182 0.58 3.37 40.85
CA GLY A 182 0.57 3.05 42.28
C GLY A 182 1.53 3.96 43.03
N ALA A 183 1.02 4.78 43.93
CA ALA A 183 1.84 5.67 44.74
C ALA A 183 1.11 6.10 46.02
N ASP A 184 1.87 6.25 47.11
CA ASP A 184 1.38 6.78 48.39
C ASP A 184 0.19 5.96 48.96
N GLY A 185 0.19 4.65 48.69
CA GLY A 185 -0.87 3.73 49.12
C GLY A 185 -2.19 3.88 48.34
N GLN A 186 -2.19 4.59 47.21
CA GLN A 186 -3.36 4.80 46.34
C GLN A 186 -2.97 4.61 44.87
N TYR A 187 -3.99 4.61 44.01
CA TYR A 187 -3.84 4.46 42.56
C TYR A 187 -4.35 5.68 41.82
N TRP A 188 -3.60 6.13 40.82
CA TRP A 188 -3.78 7.42 40.16
C TRP A 188 -3.93 7.26 38.64
N SER A 189 -4.80 8.07 38.04
CA SER A 189 -5.01 8.11 36.58
C SER A 189 -3.98 8.96 35.83
N ASP A 190 -3.08 9.63 36.56
CA ASP A 190 -2.08 10.53 36.00
C ASP A 190 -0.80 10.57 36.85
N SER A 191 0.33 10.92 36.21
CA SER A 191 1.64 10.97 36.88
C SER A 191 1.76 12.05 37.95
N ASN A 192 0.90 13.07 37.93
CA ASN A 192 0.87 14.14 38.93
C ASN A 192 -0.04 13.80 40.12
N LYS A 193 -0.67 12.62 40.12
CA LYS A 193 -1.50 12.12 41.22
C LYS A 193 -2.65 13.08 41.55
N LYS A 194 -3.31 13.64 40.54
CA LYS A 194 -4.42 14.57 40.73
C LYS A 194 -5.76 13.86 40.89
N HIS A 195 -5.95 12.77 40.16
CA HIS A 195 -7.21 12.03 40.14
C HIS A 195 -6.95 10.55 40.41
N TYR A 196 -7.81 9.93 41.21
CA TYR A 196 -7.78 8.48 41.42
C TYR A 196 -8.01 7.75 40.10
N ALA A 197 -7.44 6.56 39.95
CA ALA A 197 -7.53 5.80 38.71
C ALA A 197 -8.98 5.43 38.33
N SER A 198 -9.85 5.26 39.33
CA SER A 198 -11.30 5.02 39.18
C SER A 198 -12.17 6.26 38.95
N ASN A 199 -11.57 7.45 38.86
CA ASN A 199 -12.35 8.69 38.72
C ASN A 199 -13.09 8.70 37.36
N TRP A 200 -14.43 8.76 37.39
CA TRP A 200 -15.25 8.71 36.18
C TRP A 200 -15.09 9.95 35.29
N GLU A 201 -14.95 11.14 35.89
CA GLU A 201 -14.87 12.41 35.17
C GLU A 201 -13.70 12.42 34.18
N TYR A 202 -12.58 11.84 34.60
CA TYR A 202 -11.31 11.78 33.86
C TYR A 202 -11.02 10.39 33.27
N SER A 203 -11.98 9.47 33.30
CA SER A 203 -11.77 8.12 32.79
C SER A 203 -11.65 8.10 31.26
N SER A 204 -10.74 7.28 30.74
CA SER A 204 -10.61 7.11 29.29
C SER A 204 -11.88 6.51 28.66
N LEU A 205 -12.62 5.68 29.39
CA LEU A 205 -13.88 5.10 28.91
C LEU A 205 -14.95 6.18 28.69
N ARG A 206 -15.12 7.11 29.64
CA ARG A 206 -16.06 8.22 29.49
C ARG A 206 -15.69 9.10 28.30
N ALA A 207 -14.40 9.40 28.13
CA ALA A 207 -13.90 10.17 27.00
C ALA A 207 -14.18 9.47 25.66
N TRP A 208 -13.96 8.15 25.59
CA TRP A 208 -14.27 7.35 24.40
C TRP A 208 -15.78 7.33 24.09
N LEU A 209 -16.63 7.13 25.10
CA LEU A 209 -18.09 7.10 24.95
C LEU A 209 -18.66 8.38 24.35
N ASN A 210 -18.19 9.54 24.81
CA ASN A 210 -18.71 10.85 24.41
C ASN A 210 -18.05 11.43 23.15
N ASN A 211 -16.97 10.82 22.67
CA ASN A 211 -16.28 11.23 21.45
C ASN A 211 -16.41 10.14 20.38
N GLU A 212 -15.51 9.15 20.40
CA GLU A 212 -15.40 8.15 19.34
C GLU A 212 -16.68 7.35 19.16
N PHE A 213 -17.21 6.77 20.24
CA PHE A 213 -18.44 5.98 20.15
C PHE A 213 -19.63 6.83 19.72
N TYR A 214 -19.87 8.00 20.34
CA TYR A 214 -20.97 8.88 19.98
C TYR A 214 -20.94 9.33 18.51
N ASN A 215 -19.76 9.65 17.98
CA ASN A 215 -19.60 10.08 16.59
C ASN A 215 -19.64 8.92 15.58
N THR A 216 -19.29 7.70 16.02
CA THR A 216 -19.34 6.50 15.18
C THR A 216 -20.75 5.91 15.13
N ALA A 217 -21.43 5.84 16.27
CA ALA A 217 -22.67 5.08 16.41
C ALA A 217 -23.92 5.84 15.95
N PHE A 218 -23.87 7.18 15.89
CA PHE A 218 -25.04 8.01 15.63
C PHE A 218 -24.77 9.02 14.51
N SER A 219 -25.69 9.07 13.54
CA SER A 219 -25.70 10.13 12.53
C SER A 219 -25.97 11.50 13.14
N LYS A 220 -25.71 12.59 12.40
CA LYS A 220 -25.91 13.94 12.94
C LYS A 220 -27.36 14.20 13.39
N THR A 221 -28.36 13.74 12.63
CA THR A 221 -29.77 13.83 13.03
C THR A 221 -30.06 13.01 14.29
N GLN A 222 -29.46 11.83 14.43
CA GLN A 222 -29.63 11.00 15.63
C GLN A 222 -28.97 11.64 16.86
N GLN A 223 -27.81 12.24 16.68
CA GLN A 223 -27.09 12.97 17.72
C GLN A 223 -27.93 14.07 18.36
N ASP A 224 -28.75 14.79 17.58
CA ASP A 224 -29.64 15.86 18.07
C ASP A 224 -30.81 15.34 18.93
N ARG A 225 -31.08 14.03 18.86
CA ARG A 225 -32.11 13.33 19.65
C ARG A 225 -31.56 12.78 20.96
N ILE A 226 -30.25 12.85 21.17
CA ILE A 226 -29.58 12.44 22.41
C ILE A 226 -29.43 13.65 23.33
N LYS A 227 -30.04 13.56 24.51
CA LYS A 227 -30.00 14.62 25.51
C LYS A 227 -28.82 14.40 26.45
N GLU A 228 -28.09 15.48 26.72
CA GLU A 228 -27.09 15.50 27.78
C GLU A 228 -27.71 15.29 29.16
N LEU A 229 -27.08 14.45 29.96
CA LEU A 229 -27.55 14.02 31.26
C LEU A 229 -26.48 14.27 32.32
N THR A 230 -26.79 15.16 33.27
CA THR A 230 -25.95 15.36 34.45
C THR A 230 -26.22 14.28 35.49
N ARG A 231 -25.19 13.55 35.92
CA ARG A 231 -25.28 12.48 36.93
C ARG A 231 -24.20 12.60 38.00
N GLU A 232 -24.56 12.21 39.21
CA GLU A 232 -23.66 12.05 40.35
C GLU A 232 -22.85 10.76 40.25
N ASN A 233 -21.54 10.80 40.48
CA ASN A 233 -20.64 9.66 40.32
C ASN A 233 -20.09 9.20 41.68
N LYS A 234 -20.97 8.58 42.47
CA LYS A 234 -20.68 8.19 43.84
C LYS A 234 -19.99 6.83 43.94
N SER A 235 -19.05 6.75 44.87
CA SER A 235 -18.36 5.53 45.26
C SER A 235 -19.30 4.57 45.99
N THR A 236 -19.14 3.28 45.74
CA THR A 236 -19.82 2.21 46.46
C THR A 236 -19.15 1.81 47.78
N TYR A 237 -17.95 2.32 48.06
CA TYR A 237 -17.16 1.99 49.25
C TYR A 237 -16.95 3.19 50.19
N ASP A 238 -16.44 4.31 49.68
CA ASP A 238 -16.11 5.49 50.48
C ASP A 238 -16.22 6.77 49.64
N SER A 239 -16.98 7.75 50.13
CA SER A 239 -17.21 9.04 49.49
C SER A 239 -15.95 9.83 49.09
N LYS A 240 -14.78 9.53 49.69
CA LYS A 240 -13.52 10.14 49.24
C LYS A 240 -13.14 9.77 47.81
N TYR A 241 -13.70 8.68 47.28
CA TYR A 241 -13.52 8.22 45.89
C TYR A 241 -14.64 8.70 44.96
N ASP A 242 -15.56 9.53 45.44
CA ASP A 242 -16.57 10.17 44.60
C ASP A 242 -15.88 10.99 43.50
N SER A 243 -16.40 10.89 42.28
CA SER A 243 -16.02 11.80 41.20
C SER A 243 -17.03 12.95 41.13
N ASN A 244 -16.62 14.09 40.56
CA ASN A 244 -17.56 15.19 40.36
C ASN A 244 -18.73 14.74 39.46
N PRO A 245 -19.89 15.40 39.56
CA PRO A 245 -20.99 15.18 38.63
C PRO A 245 -20.54 15.44 37.19
N THR A 246 -20.93 14.56 36.27
CA THR A 246 -20.61 14.70 34.84
C THR A 246 -21.87 14.90 34.02
N SER A 247 -21.79 15.75 33.00
CA SER A 247 -22.80 15.91 31.97
C SER A 247 -22.38 15.14 30.73
N ASP A 248 -23.11 14.06 30.43
CA ASP A 248 -22.74 13.09 29.41
C ASP A 248 -23.86 12.93 28.38
N LYS A 249 -23.51 12.83 27.11
CA LYS A 249 -24.45 12.43 26.05
C LYS A 249 -24.63 10.91 26.05
N ILE A 250 -23.52 10.19 26.20
CA ILE A 250 -23.48 8.76 26.37
C ILE A 250 -22.76 8.48 27.70
N THR A 251 -23.36 7.63 28.53
CA THR A 251 -22.84 7.28 29.85
C THR A 251 -22.97 5.77 30.10
N LEU A 252 -22.60 5.32 31.29
CA LEU A 252 -22.93 3.99 31.81
C LEU A 252 -23.94 4.16 32.96
N LEU A 253 -24.65 3.09 33.31
CA LEU A 253 -25.48 3.11 34.51
C LEU A 253 -24.59 3.15 35.77
N SER A 254 -25.04 3.82 36.84
CA SER A 254 -24.41 3.68 38.16
C SER A 254 -24.85 2.40 38.87
N TYR A 255 -24.15 2.08 39.96
CA TYR A 255 -24.53 1.02 40.90
C TYR A 255 -25.98 1.13 41.37
N ASP A 256 -26.43 2.31 41.78
CA ASP A 256 -27.82 2.52 42.21
C ASP A 256 -28.84 2.35 41.07
N GLU A 257 -28.50 2.77 39.85
CA GLU A 257 -29.40 2.66 38.70
C GLU A 257 -29.66 1.20 38.31
N VAL A 258 -28.67 0.31 38.46
CA VAL A 258 -28.84 -1.13 38.20
C VAL A 258 -29.48 -1.91 39.35
N LEU A 259 -29.66 -1.28 40.51
CA LEU A 259 -30.50 -1.77 41.61
C LEU A 259 -31.94 -1.21 41.56
N ASN A 260 -32.26 -0.38 40.57
CA ASN A 260 -33.57 0.24 40.49
C ASN A 260 -34.63 -0.73 39.93
N LYS A 261 -35.56 -1.16 40.80
CA LYS A 261 -36.68 -2.02 40.42
C LYS A 261 -37.62 -1.41 39.38
N ASP A 262 -37.72 -0.09 39.34
CA ASP A 262 -38.59 0.61 38.38
C ASP A 262 -38.01 0.54 36.97
N TYR A 263 -36.70 0.27 36.82
CA TYR A 263 -36.03 -0.02 35.55
C TYR A 263 -36.12 -1.51 35.16
N GLY A 264 -36.84 -2.30 35.95
CA GLY A 264 -37.01 -3.73 35.73
C GLY A 264 -35.82 -4.58 36.16
N PHE A 265 -34.90 -4.02 36.96
CA PHE A 265 -33.81 -4.77 37.60
C PHE A 265 -34.23 -5.29 38.98
N ASN A 266 -33.49 -6.25 39.51
CA ASN A 266 -33.61 -6.66 40.90
C ASN A 266 -33.13 -5.52 41.83
N SER A 267 -33.65 -5.43 43.05
CA SER A 267 -33.16 -4.45 44.04
C SER A 267 -32.02 -4.98 44.91
N SER A 268 -31.73 -6.28 44.84
CA SER A 268 -30.60 -6.92 45.53
C SER A 268 -29.38 -7.03 44.62
N SER A 269 -28.22 -6.74 45.19
CA SER A 269 -26.91 -6.92 44.55
C SER A 269 -26.49 -8.39 44.44
N GLU A 270 -26.97 -9.24 45.36
CA GLU A 270 -26.64 -10.66 45.45
C GLU A 270 -27.60 -11.56 44.66
N ALA A 271 -28.68 -10.99 44.12
CA ALA A 271 -29.66 -11.75 43.37
C ALA A 271 -29.19 -12.05 41.95
N TYR A 272 -29.48 -13.27 41.50
CA TYR A 272 -29.43 -13.62 40.08
C TYR A 272 -30.46 -12.77 39.32
N ASP A 273 -30.03 -12.09 38.26
CA ASP A 273 -30.89 -11.17 37.53
C ASP A 273 -30.63 -11.22 36.02
N THR A 274 -31.53 -11.87 35.29
CA THR A 274 -31.48 -11.95 33.83
C THR A 274 -31.61 -10.59 33.15
N ALA A 275 -32.25 -9.60 33.77
CA ALA A 275 -32.40 -8.27 33.17
C ALA A 275 -31.08 -7.51 33.13
N ARG A 276 -30.12 -7.85 33.99
CA ARG A 276 -28.76 -7.28 34.03
C ARG A 276 -27.75 -8.06 33.19
N GLN A 277 -28.07 -9.27 32.74
CA GLN A 277 -27.17 -10.06 31.91
C GLN A 277 -27.01 -9.42 30.52
N ARG A 278 -25.78 -9.40 30.01
CA ARG A 278 -25.47 -8.85 28.68
C ARG A 278 -24.60 -9.82 27.92
N LYS A 279 -25.00 -10.13 26.68
CA LYS A 279 -24.23 -10.97 25.77
C LYS A 279 -23.24 -10.10 24.98
N GLY A 280 -22.05 -10.62 24.76
CA GLY A 280 -21.05 -10.01 23.90
C GLY A 280 -21.38 -10.16 22.41
N THR A 281 -21.27 -9.07 21.66
CA THR A 281 -21.23 -9.09 20.20
C THR A 281 -19.93 -9.77 19.72
N ASP A 282 -19.88 -10.21 18.47
CA ASP A 282 -18.66 -10.81 17.91
C ASP A 282 -17.56 -9.76 17.79
N TYR A 283 -17.90 -8.52 17.45
CA TYR A 283 -16.99 -7.39 17.48
C TYR A 283 -16.41 -7.14 18.87
N ALA A 284 -17.21 -7.12 19.93
CA ALA A 284 -16.69 -6.94 21.29
C ALA A 284 -15.72 -8.06 21.72
N LYS A 285 -15.99 -9.31 21.34
CA LYS A 285 -15.06 -10.44 21.53
C LYS A 285 -13.75 -10.24 20.78
N CYS A 286 -13.81 -9.72 19.55
CA CYS A 286 -12.63 -9.33 18.78
C CYS A 286 -11.84 -8.21 19.48
N GLN A 287 -12.50 -7.32 20.23
CA GLN A 287 -11.83 -6.30 21.05
C GLN A 287 -11.28 -6.82 22.39
N GLY A 288 -11.43 -8.11 22.70
CA GLY A 288 -10.88 -8.75 23.90
C GLY A 288 -11.89 -9.00 25.03
N LEU A 289 -13.19 -8.90 24.76
CA LEU A 289 -14.25 -9.15 25.76
C LEU A 289 -14.17 -10.56 26.33
N TYR A 290 -14.21 -10.68 27.66
CA TYR A 290 -14.44 -11.96 28.32
C TYR A 290 -15.91 -12.37 28.17
N VAL A 291 -16.15 -13.61 27.76
CA VAL A 291 -17.48 -14.19 27.65
C VAL A 291 -17.52 -15.51 28.40
N TYR A 292 -18.48 -15.67 29.29
CA TYR A 292 -18.68 -16.93 30.01
C TYR A 292 -19.12 -18.03 29.04
N ASN A 293 -18.40 -19.15 29.00
CA ASN A 293 -18.65 -20.23 28.07
C ASN A 293 -18.85 -21.57 28.80
N ASP A 294 -20.08 -21.79 29.26
CA ASP A 294 -20.54 -23.07 29.79
C ASP A 294 -21.95 -23.33 29.25
N SER A 295 -22.05 -24.26 28.30
CA SER A 295 -23.31 -24.63 27.66
C SER A 295 -24.39 -25.13 28.62
N GLY A 296 -24.03 -25.58 29.82
CA GLY A 296 -24.97 -26.01 30.86
C GLY A 296 -25.50 -24.88 31.75
N SER A 297 -24.96 -23.67 31.63
CA SER A 297 -25.32 -22.53 32.48
C SER A 297 -26.44 -21.66 31.90
N ASN A 298 -27.29 -21.13 32.78
CA ASN A 298 -28.37 -20.20 32.44
C ASN A 298 -27.87 -18.81 32.00
N TYR A 299 -26.59 -18.52 32.17
CA TYR A 299 -25.94 -17.28 31.73
C TYR A 299 -24.80 -17.59 30.75
N ASN A 300 -24.95 -18.65 29.96
CA ASN A 300 -24.00 -18.93 28.90
C ASN A 300 -23.93 -17.74 27.91
N ARG A 301 -22.71 -17.39 27.51
CA ARG A 301 -22.36 -16.32 26.58
C ARG A 301 -22.59 -14.89 27.09
N THR A 302 -22.77 -14.71 28.38
CA THR A 302 -22.82 -13.38 29.01
C THR A 302 -21.43 -12.90 29.43
N SER A 303 -21.27 -11.59 29.58
CA SER A 303 -20.03 -10.96 29.96
C SER A 303 -20.18 -10.16 31.26
N TYR A 304 -19.05 -9.88 31.90
CA TYR A 304 -18.97 -8.79 32.87
C TYR A 304 -19.11 -7.45 32.13
N TRP A 305 -19.63 -6.42 32.80
CA TRP A 305 -19.72 -5.09 32.21
C TRP A 305 -19.65 -3.95 33.23
N TRP A 306 -19.08 -2.82 32.77
CA TRP A 306 -18.77 -1.66 33.61
C TRP A 306 -20.00 -0.86 34.05
N LEU A 307 -19.92 -0.37 35.28
CA LEU A 307 -20.73 0.72 35.81
C LEU A 307 -19.85 1.97 35.94
N ARG A 308 -20.45 3.16 35.86
CA ARG A 308 -19.72 4.42 36.06
C ARG A 308 -19.41 4.74 37.53
N SER A 309 -19.92 3.96 38.47
CA SER A 309 -19.69 4.17 39.91
C SER A 309 -18.26 3.75 40.27
N PRO A 310 -17.43 4.66 40.79
CA PRO A 310 -16.17 4.28 41.40
C PRO A 310 -16.39 3.36 42.61
N ASP A 311 -15.36 2.67 43.08
CA ASP A 311 -15.40 1.94 44.34
C ASP A 311 -14.23 2.38 45.24
N THR A 312 -13.01 1.91 44.95
CA THR A 312 -11.77 2.38 45.59
C THR A 312 -10.97 3.28 44.65
N SER A 313 -9.72 3.63 44.96
CA SER A 313 -8.86 4.36 44.01
C SER A 313 -8.50 3.56 42.76
N LEU A 314 -8.63 2.22 42.81
CA LEU A 314 -8.28 1.28 41.75
C LEU A 314 -9.48 0.62 41.07
N ASN A 315 -10.62 0.52 41.77
CA ASN A 315 -11.73 -0.28 41.30
C ASN A 315 -12.94 0.57 40.94
N ALA A 316 -13.73 0.07 39.98
CA ALA A 316 -15.05 0.57 39.65
C ALA A 316 -16.07 -0.56 39.72
N GLY A 317 -17.34 -0.21 39.90
CA GLY A 317 -18.44 -1.17 39.94
C GLY A 317 -18.65 -1.86 38.60
N ASP A 318 -19.11 -3.11 38.66
CA ASP A 318 -19.41 -3.96 37.51
C ASP A 318 -20.66 -4.81 37.78
N VAL A 319 -21.16 -5.41 36.72
CA VAL A 319 -22.15 -6.48 36.78
C VAL A 319 -21.53 -7.76 36.25
N LYS A 320 -21.64 -8.83 37.03
CA LYS A 320 -21.12 -10.15 36.70
C LYS A 320 -21.99 -10.88 35.70
N VAL A 321 -21.42 -11.93 35.11
CA VAL A 321 -22.04 -12.79 34.08
C VAL A 321 -23.46 -13.28 34.45
N GLY A 322 -23.74 -13.59 35.72
CA GLY A 322 -25.09 -14.01 36.15
C GLY A 322 -26.09 -12.87 36.45
N GLY A 323 -25.69 -11.61 36.29
CA GLY A 323 -26.47 -10.43 36.67
C GLY A 323 -26.31 -10.01 38.13
N TYR A 324 -25.41 -10.66 38.87
CA TYR A 324 -25.02 -10.23 40.20
C TYR A 324 -24.21 -8.93 40.10
N MET A 325 -24.33 -8.06 41.09
CA MET A 325 -23.44 -6.92 41.20
C MET A 325 -22.07 -7.41 41.64
N GLY A 326 -21.03 -7.05 40.91
CA GLY A 326 -19.66 -7.37 41.32
C GLY A 326 -19.21 -6.43 42.43
N GLY A 327 -18.31 -6.95 43.29
CA GLY A 327 -17.74 -6.23 44.42
C GLY A 327 -16.63 -5.25 44.00
N SER A 328 -16.68 -4.73 42.78
CA SER A 328 -15.67 -3.94 42.07
C SER A 328 -14.55 -4.72 41.39
N PHE A 329 -14.11 -4.25 40.21
CA PHE A 329 -12.98 -4.79 39.44
C PHE A 329 -11.95 -3.72 39.10
N CYS A 330 -10.73 -4.15 38.83
CA CYS A 330 -9.61 -3.29 38.50
C CYS A 330 -9.84 -2.55 37.18
N ILE A 331 -9.79 -1.23 37.24
CA ILE A 331 -10.18 -0.32 36.16
C ILE A 331 -9.35 -0.44 34.86
N ASN A 332 -8.18 -1.07 34.89
CA ASN A 332 -7.32 -1.31 33.71
C ASN A 332 -7.67 -2.61 32.95
N MET A 333 -8.74 -3.30 33.35
CA MET A 333 -9.22 -4.50 32.66
C MET A 333 -9.87 -4.18 31.32
N THR A 334 -9.29 -4.66 30.23
CA THR A 334 -9.77 -4.41 28.86
C THR A 334 -10.85 -5.38 28.41
N ASN A 335 -11.09 -6.45 29.19
CA ASN A 335 -11.96 -7.57 28.88
C ASN A 335 -13.38 -7.43 29.44
N GLU A 336 -13.71 -6.24 29.91
CA GLU A 336 -15.00 -5.86 30.48
C GLU A 336 -15.90 -5.22 29.42
N GLY A 337 -17.16 -5.62 29.39
CA GLY A 337 -18.12 -5.19 28.39
C GLY A 337 -18.54 -3.73 28.57
N VAL A 338 -18.65 -3.02 27.46
CA VAL A 338 -19.19 -1.66 27.43
C VAL A 338 -20.68 -1.71 27.11
N ILE A 339 -21.50 -1.18 28.03
CA ILE A 339 -22.96 -1.10 27.92
C ILE A 339 -23.39 0.37 27.99
N PRO A 340 -23.41 1.08 26.85
CA PRO A 340 -23.81 2.47 26.83
C PRO A 340 -25.25 2.66 27.28
N ALA A 341 -25.52 3.80 27.90
CA ALA A 341 -26.84 4.30 28.24
C ALA A 341 -26.93 5.79 27.87
N PHE A 342 -28.13 6.24 27.50
CA PHE A 342 -28.39 7.66 27.26
C PHE A 342 -29.86 8.00 27.44
N LYS A 343 -30.15 9.30 27.44
CA LYS A 343 -31.51 9.83 27.53
C LYS A 343 -31.94 10.39 26.18
N PHE A 344 -33.04 9.89 25.63
CA PHE A 344 -33.67 10.51 24.47
C PHE A 344 -34.17 11.92 24.81
N ASN A 345 -34.21 12.81 23.83
CA ASN A 345 -34.84 14.12 23.95
C ASN A 345 -36.34 14.02 23.58
N PRO A 346 -37.27 13.95 24.55
CA PRO A 346 -38.71 13.86 24.26
C PRO A 346 -39.32 15.14 23.67
N LYS A 347 -38.56 16.26 23.65
CA LYS A 347 -38.99 17.55 23.06
C LYS A 347 -38.38 17.83 21.70
N SER A 348 -37.71 16.87 21.07
CA SER A 348 -37.41 17.03 19.65
C SER A 348 -38.75 17.02 18.92
N THR A 349 -39.27 18.21 18.59
CA THR A 349 -40.41 18.38 17.68
C THR A 349 -39.98 17.81 16.35
N ILE A 350 -40.27 16.54 16.19
CA ILE A 350 -40.08 15.82 14.96
C ILE A 350 -41.18 16.28 14.03
N CYS A 351 -40.77 16.51 12.80
CA CYS A 351 -41.69 16.65 11.71
C CYS A 351 -42.43 15.32 11.55
N ASP A 352 -43.64 15.20 12.11
CA ASP A 352 -44.45 13.97 12.06
C ASP A 352 -44.68 13.45 10.64
N VAL A 353 -44.48 14.31 9.63
CA VAL A 353 -44.48 13.98 8.21
C VAL A 353 -43.33 14.70 7.52
N HIS A 354 -42.27 13.98 7.18
CA HIS A 354 -41.20 14.58 6.40
C HIS A 354 -41.68 14.94 4.99
N GLU A 355 -41.54 16.21 4.64
CA GLU A 355 -41.81 16.71 3.30
C GLU A 355 -40.46 17.09 2.67
N TYR A 356 -39.84 16.10 2.04
CA TYR A 356 -38.51 16.25 1.47
C TYR A 356 -38.55 16.98 0.14
N LYS A 357 -37.77 18.04 0.06
CA LYS A 357 -37.38 18.67 -1.20
C LYS A 357 -36.09 18.02 -1.68
N ALA A 358 -36.14 17.42 -2.87
CA ALA A 358 -34.97 16.89 -3.54
C ALA A 358 -34.17 18.01 -4.21
N VAL A 359 -32.85 18.00 -4.00
CA VAL A 359 -31.88 18.85 -4.70
C VAL A 359 -30.81 17.93 -5.24
N VAL A 360 -30.64 17.92 -6.57
CA VAL A 360 -29.64 17.08 -7.23
C VAL A 360 -28.30 17.81 -7.23
N THR A 361 -27.29 17.16 -6.67
CA THR A 361 -25.87 17.49 -6.84
C THR A 361 -25.33 16.65 -7.98
N GLU A 362 -24.95 17.29 -9.08
CA GLU A 362 -24.39 16.58 -10.24
C GLU A 362 -23.02 15.95 -9.92
N PRO A 363 -22.71 14.77 -10.48
CA PRO A 363 -21.38 14.17 -10.34
C PRO A 363 -20.31 15.04 -10.96
N THR A 364 -19.13 15.07 -10.35
CA THR A 364 -17.94 15.71 -10.93
C THR A 364 -17.00 14.66 -11.53
N CYS A 365 -15.85 15.07 -12.05
CA CYS A 365 -14.85 14.12 -12.56
C CYS A 365 -14.32 13.17 -11.48
N THR A 366 -14.34 13.58 -10.21
CA THR A 366 -13.71 12.85 -9.08
C THR A 366 -14.67 12.50 -7.96
N GLU A 367 -15.81 13.18 -7.85
CA GLU A 367 -16.81 12.97 -6.80
C GLU A 367 -18.12 12.46 -7.41
N GLN A 368 -18.76 11.52 -6.72
CA GLN A 368 -20.09 11.03 -7.11
C GLN A 368 -21.12 12.16 -6.96
N GLY A 369 -22.10 12.16 -7.85
CA GLY A 369 -23.30 12.96 -7.72
C GLY A 369 -24.28 12.26 -6.81
N TYR A 370 -25.22 12.99 -6.25
CA TYR A 370 -26.23 12.47 -5.34
C TYR A 370 -27.41 13.43 -5.28
N THR A 371 -28.56 12.94 -4.83
CA THR A 371 -29.71 13.78 -4.52
C THR A 371 -29.77 13.99 -3.02
N THR A 372 -29.67 15.23 -2.58
CA THR A 372 -29.94 15.62 -1.19
C THR A 372 -31.44 15.81 -1.02
N TYR A 373 -32.03 15.06 -0.12
CA TYR A 373 -33.41 15.22 0.31
C TYR A 373 -33.41 16.01 1.60
N THR A 374 -33.88 17.25 1.57
CA THR A 374 -34.00 18.08 2.77
C THR A 374 -35.47 18.27 3.12
N CYS A 375 -35.85 17.87 4.32
CA CYS A 375 -37.20 18.10 4.84
C CYS A 375 -37.41 19.60 5.02
N THR A 376 -38.41 20.15 4.32
CA THR A 376 -38.73 21.58 4.34
C THR A 376 -39.24 22.10 5.68
N LYS A 377 -39.54 21.20 6.63
CA LYS A 377 -40.15 21.51 7.92
C LYS A 377 -39.19 21.38 9.10
N CYS A 378 -38.27 20.41 9.07
CA CYS A 378 -37.30 20.19 10.17
C CYS A 378 -35.83 20.25 9.73
N ASN A 379 -35.55 20.54 8.47
CA ASN A 379 -34.21 20.54 7.88
C ASN A 379 -33.44 19.21 8.00
N ASP A 380 -34.09 18.12 8.43
CA ASP A 380 -33.53 16.77 8.32
C ASP A 380 -33.13 16.52 6.86
N SER A 381 -31.94 15.97 6.67
CA SER A 381 -31.45 15.70 5.33
C SER A 381 -30.76 14.36 5.23
N TYR A 382 -31.05 13.65 4.15
CA TYR A 382 -30.29 12.48 3.74
C TYR A 382 -29.89 12.63 2.27
N VAL A 383 -28.92 11.82 1.86
CA VAL A 383 -28.43 11.77 0.47
C VAL A 383 -28.71 10.37 -0.09
N ASP A 384 -29.22 10.30 -1.30
CA ASP A 384 -29.55 9.06 -2.01
C ASP A 384 -29.46 9.27 -3.54
N ASN A 385 -29.81 8.27 -4.36
CA ASN A 385 -29.69 8.30 -5.82
C ASN A 385 -28.27 8.68 -6.29
N TYR A 386 -27.28 7.98 -5.75
CA TYR A 386 -25.89 8.20 -6.11
C TYR A 386 -25.65 7.92 -7.58
N THR A 387 -24.97 8.85 -8.24
CA THR A 387 -24.49 8.71 -9.61
C THR A 387 -22.98 8.68 -9.58
N ASN A 388 -22.38 7.66 -10.18
CA ASN A 388 -20.92 7.53 -10.22
C ASN A 388 -20.24 8.80 -10.74
N ALA A 389 -19.04 9.09 -10.22
CA ALA A 389 -18.22 10.18 -10.73
C ALA A 389 -18.05 10.02 -12.25
N LEU A 390 -18.05 11.13 -12.98
CA LEU A 390 -18.05 11.15 -14.44
C LEU A 390 -16.77 10.61 -15.05
N GLY A 391 -15.70 10.52 -14.25
CA GLY A 391 -14.34 10.33 -14.72
C GLY A 391 -13.83 11.53 -15.51
N HIS A 392 -12.55 11.51 -15.84
CA HIS A 392 -11.95 12.53 -16.68
C HIS A 392 -12.25 12.27 -18.16
N ASP A 393 -12.72 13.32 -18.84
CA ASP A 393 -12.97 13.35 -20.28
C ASP A 393 -11.83 14.07 -20.98
N PHE A 394 -10.74 13.35 -21.20
CA PHE A 394 -9.53 13.91 -21.78
C PHE A 394 -9.65 14.03 -23.29
N GLY A 395 -9.39 15.23 -23.82
CA GLY A 395 -9.32 15.47 -25.26
C GLY A 395 -8.02 14.94 -25.91
N GLU A 396 -7.79 15.37 -27.15
CA GLU A 396 -6.61 15.01 -27.92
C GLU A 396 -5.30 15.46 -27.25
N TRP A 397 -4.27 14.64 -27.41
CA TRP A 397 -2.91 14.99 -27.00
C TRP A 397 -2.39 16.15 -27.83
N LYS A 398 -1.82 17.15 -27.16
CA LYS A 398 -1.18 18.30 -27.80
C LYS A 398 0.28 18.35 -27.39
N LEU A 399 1.17 18.46 -28.37
CA LEU A 399 2.59 18.66 -28.11
C LEU A 399 2.79 20.02 -27.43
N THR A 400 3.21 20.00 -26.16
CA THR A 400 3.47 21.21 -25.37
C THR A 400 4.95 21.52 -25.30
N THR A 401 5.79 20.49 -25.28
CA THR A 401 7.25 20.62 -25.31
C THR A 401 7.78 19.71 -26.42
N PRO A 402 8.33 20.27 -27.52
CA PRO A 402 8.92 19.46 -28.57
C PRO A 402 10.12 18.65 -28.05
N ALA A 403 10.19 17.38 -28.46
CA ALA A 403 11.38 16.57 -28.17
C ALA A 403 12.60 17.12 -28.91
N THR A 404 13.76 17.06 -28.27
CA THR A 404 15.06 17.35 -28.90
C THR A 404 15.93 16.09 -28.88
N CYS A 405 17.12 16.15 -29.49
CA CYS A 405 18.03 15.01 -29.45
C CYS A 405 18.72 14.81 -28.08
N THR A 406 18.52 15.72 -27.13
CA THR A 406 19.08 15.66 -25.78
C THR A 406 18.02 15.55 -24.69
N GLU A 407 16.81 16.05 -24.93
CA GLU A 407 15.71 16.11 -23.97
C GLU A 407 14.44 15.46 -24.54
N ILE A 408 13.70 14.74 -23.70
CA ILE A 408 12.39 14.19 -24.07
C ILE A 408 11.40 15.33 -24.34
N GLY A 409 10.46 15.09 -25.26
CA GLY A 409 9.31 15.97 -25.45
C GLY A 409 8.19 15.62 -24.49
N VAL A 410 7.18 16.48 -24.42
CA VAL A 410 5.98 16.28 -23.60
C VAL A 410 4.76 16.62 -24.43
N GLU A 411 3.81 15.70 -24.48
CA GLU A 411 2.45 15.97 -24.88
C GLU A 411 1.57 16.12 -23.64
N THR A 412 0.67 17.10 -23.67
CA THR A 412 -0.32 17.36 -22.63
C THR A 412 -1.71 17.26 -23.21
N ARG A 413 -2.63 16.62 -22.49
CA ARG A 413 -4.06 16.70 -22.76
C ARG A 413 -4.82 17.21 -21.53
N TYR A 414 -5.95 17.82 -21.80
CA TYR A 414 -6.77 18.51 -20.81
C TYR A 414 -8.11 17.81 -20.71
N CYS A 415 -8.61 17.67 -19.48
CA CYS A 415 -9.99 17.26 -19.28
C CYS A 415 -10.93 18.40 -19.74
N SER A 416 -11.95 18.09 -20.52
CA SER A 416 -12.95 19.08 -20.97
C SER A 416 -13.88 19.55 -19.84
N ARG A 417 -13.96 18.78 -18.75
CA ARG A 417 -14.90 18.98 -17.64
C ARG A 417 -14.26 19.56 -16.37
N CYS A 418 -12.92 19.53 -16.25
CA CYS A 418 -12.21 20.09 -15.09
C CYS A 418 -10.78 20.52 -15.46
N ASN A 419 -10.09 21.19 -14.54
CA ASN A 419 -8.74 21.74 -14.77
C ASN A 419 -7.60 20.70 -14.65
N VAL A 420 -7.91 19.40 -14.57
CA VAL A 420 -6.91 18.34 -14.48
C VAL A 420 -6.26 18.10 -15.84
N THR A 421 -4.94 17.96 -15.83
CA THR A 421 -4.13 17.66 -17.01
C THR A 421 -3.47 16.29 -16.88
N GLN A 422 -3.21 15.67 -18.02
CA GLN A 422 -2.35 14.49 -18.13
C GLN A 422 -1.21 14.79 -19.08
N THR A 423 -0.03 14.30 -18.73
CA THR A 423 1.19 14.41 -19.53
C THR A 423 1.68 13.03 -19.91
N ARG A 424 2.29 12.93 -21.08
CA ARG A 424 3.10 11.75 -21.47
C ARG A 424 4.37 12.20 -22.17
N ASP A 425 5.38 11.37 -22.05
CA ASP A 425 6.68 11.60 -22.66
C ASP A 425 6.61 11.29 -24.16
N VAL A 426 7.33 12.11 -24.94
CA VAL A 426 7.63 11.86 -26.35
C VAL A 426 9.13 11.59 -26.45
N ASP A 427 9.50 10.46 -27.03
CA ASP A 427 10.89 10.06 -27.17
C ASP A 427 11.73 11.16 -27.85
N LYS A 428 13.01 11.20 -27.47
CA LYS A 428 13.99 12.15 -28.03
C LYS A 428 14.03 12.06 -29.54
N SER A 429 14.15 13.20 -30.22
CA SER A 429 14.29 13.22 -31.68
C SER A 429 15.62 12.59 -32.10
N ALA A 430 15.65 11.92 -33.25
CA ALA A 430 16.89 11.37 -33.80
C ALA A 430 17.96 12.45 -34.03
N HIS A 431 19.24 12.08 -33.86
CA HIS A 431 20.36 12.97 -34.17
C HIS A 431 20.44 13.26 -35.68
N ILE A 432 20.64 14.53 -36.03
CA ILE A 432 20.89 14.95 -37.41
C ILE A 432 22.39 15.16 -37.57
N PHE A 433 23.10 14.14 -38.02
CA PHE A 433 24.55 14.22 -38.21
C PHE A 433 24.93 15.01 -39.48
N GLY A 434 26.01 15.80 -39.37
CA GLY A 434 26.61 16.49 -40.49
C GLY A 434 27.49 15.61 -41.38
N GLU A 435 28.27 16.26 -42.24
CA GLU A 435 29.21 15.61 -43.14
C GLU A 435 30.34 14.91 -42.37
N TRP A 436 30.75 13.76 -42.89
CA TRP A 436 31.93 13.06 -42.39
C TRP A 436 33.20 13.85 -42.66
N LYS A 437 34.06 13.95 -41.65
CA LYS A 437 35.39 14.57 -41.77
C LYS A 437 36.45 13.59 -41.30
N ILE A 438 37.55 13.47 -42.05
CA ILE A 438 38.71 12.69 -41.61
C ILE A 438 39.33 13.40 -40.39
N THR A 439 39.26 12.76 -39.23
CA THR A 439 39.85 13.26 -37.98
C THR A 439 41.18 12.57 -37.67
N THR A 440 41.41 11.40 -38.26
CA THR A 440 42.67 10.67 -38.17
C THR A 440 42.99 10.09 -39.53
N ALA A 441 44.11 10.51 -40.13
CA ALA A 441 44.52 10.02 -41.45
C ALA A 441 44.89 8.53 -41.39
N PRO A 442 44.53 7.72 -42.41
CA PRO A 442 44.95 6.33 -42.48
C PRO A 442 46.45 6.20 -42.73
N THR A 443 47.06 5.13 -42.23
CA THR A 443 48.45 4.76 -42.54
C THR A 443 48.47 3.34 -43.11
N THR A 444 49.64 2.82 -43.49
CA THR A 444 49.78 1.42 -43.94
C THR A 444 49.75 0.39 -42.80
N ILE A 445 49.76 0.87 -41.54
CA ILE A 445 49.82 0.06 -40.32
C ILE A 445 48.60 0.24 -39.41
N SER A 446 47.88 1.36 -39.52
CA SER A 446 46.68 1.68 -38.74
C SER A 446 45.58 2.24 -39.61
N ASP A 447 44.35 1.92 -39.26
CA ASP A 447 43.18 2.48 -39.92
C ASP A 447 43.09 4.00 -39.68
N GLY A 448 42.55 4.72 -40.67
CA GLY A 448 42.10 6.09 -40.47
C GLY A 448 40.71 6.13 -39.85
N VAL A 449 40.34 7.27 -39.28
CA VAL A 449 39.02 7.50 -38.68
C VAL A 449 38.41 8.75 -39.28
N LYS A 450 37.15 8.63 -39.73
CA LYS A 450 36.28 9.79 -39.98
C LYS A 450 35.30 9.95 -38.83
N THR A 451 35.00 11.20 -38.49
CA THR A 451 34.05 11.58 -37.44
C THR A 451 33.02 12.53 -38.04
N ARG A 452 31.76 12.41 -37.62
CA ARG A 452 30.72 13.41 -37.88
C ARG A 452 30.02 13.77 -36.59
N TYR A 453 29.56 15.01 -36.50
CA TYR A 453 28.92 15.58 -35.32
C TYR A 453 27.45 15.84 -35.58
N CYS A 454 26.61 15.65 -34.57
CA CYS A 454 25.22 16.09 -34.62
C CYS A 454 25.20 17.61 -34.78
N LYS A 455 24.33 18.13 -35.64
CA LYS A 455 24.21 19.57 -35.86
C LYS A 455 23.57 20.30 -34.66
N ASN A 456 22.87 19.56 -33.80
CA ASN A 456 22.01 20.11 -32.76
C ASN A 456 22.48 19.79 -31.32
N CYS A 457 23.55 19.00 -31.15
CA CYS A 457 24.13 18.66 -29.84
C CYS A 457 25.56 18.10 -29.98
N ASP A 458 26.21 17.83 -28.86
CA ASP A 458 27.61 17.37 -28.82
C ASP A 458 27.82 15.87 -29.15
N ALA A 459 26.75 15.13 -29.45
CA ALA A 459 26.86 13.74 -29.89
C ALA A 459 27.64 13.62 -31.22
N PHE A 460 28.46 12.59 -31.32
CA PHE A 460 29.25 12.29 -32.51
C PHE A 460 29.31 10.79 -32.78
N GLU A 461 29.58 10.45 -34.04
CA GLU A 461 29.83 9.08 -34.47
C GLU A 461 31.15 9.00 -35.21
N THR A 462 31.80 7.84 -35.11
CA THR A 462 33.08 7.54 -35.75
C THR A 462 32.97 6.30 -36.60
N GLU A 463 33.65 6.29 -37.75
CA GLU A 463 33.75 5.12 -38.62
C GLU A 463 35.20 4.96 -39.11
N SER A 464 35.68 3.72 -39.18
CA SER A 464 36.98 3.42 -39.79
C SER A 464 36.92 3.63 -41.30
N VAL A 465 37.93 4.30 -41.86
CA VAL A 465 38.12 4.36 -43.33
C VAL A 465 39.11 3.30 -43.84
N GLY A 466 39.52 2.39 -42.95
CA GLY A 466 40.53 1.37 -43.23
C GLY A 466 41.95 1.95 -43.30
N LYS A 467 42.93 1.06 -43.38
CA LYS A 467 44.34 1.36 -43.62
C LYS A 467 44.67 1.49 -45.11
N LEU A 468 45.74 2.19 -45.41
CA LEU A 468 46.32 2.24 -46.75
C LEU A 468 46.82 0.84 -47.17
N LYS A 469 46.72 0.55 -48.46
CA LYS A 469 47.18 -0.69 -49.08
C LYS A 469 48.71 -0.79 -48.95
N ALA A 470 49.16 -1.98 -48.58
CA ALA A 470 50.58 -2.24 -48.41
C ALA A 470 51.34 -2.10 -49.73
N ILE A 471 52.50 -1.46 -49.68
CA ILE A 471 53.47 -1.48 -50.77
C ILE A 471 53.95 -2.93 -50.95
N SER A 472 54.12 -3.36 -52.21
CA SER A 472 54.72 -4.66 -52.52
C SER A 472 55.87 -4.49 -53.49
N VAL A 473 56.90 -5.30 -53.33
CA VAL A 473 58.07 -5.32 -54.21
C VAL A 473 58.26 -6.72 -54.77
N LYS A 474 58.61 -6.82 -56.05
CA LYS A 474 59.01 -8.07 -56.69
C LYS A 474 60.32 -7.87 -57.41
N LEU A 475 61.22 -8.84 -57.28
CA LEU A 475 62.52 -8.82 -57.93
C LEU A 475 62.72 -10.16 -58.65
N LYS A 476 63.21 -10.12 -59.89
CA LYS A 476 63.46 -11.32 -60.69
C LYS A 476 64.84 -11.88 -60.39
N ASN A 477 64.97 -13.20 -60.44
CA ASN A 477 66.27 -13.87 -60.38
C ASN A 477 67.12 -13.50 -61.60
N ILE A 478 68.43 -13.45 -61.40
CA ILE A 478 69.38 -13.00 -62.40
C ILE A 478 70.39 -14.12 -62.64
N GLU A 479 70.62 -14.46 -63.90
CA GLU A 479 71.79 -15.21 -64.32
C GLU A 479 72.77 -14.27 -65.00
N THR A 480 74.00 -14.22 -64.52
CA THR A 480 75.03 -13.32 -65.05
C THR A 480 76.38 -14.03 -65.11
N ASN A 481 77.29 -13.49 -65.91
CA ASN A 481 78.64 -14.01 -66.03
C ASN A 481 79.61 -13.30 -65.06
N TYR A 482 80.67 -14.00 -64.68
CA TYR A 482 81.76 -13.45 -63.87
C TYR A 482 82.35 -12.16 -64.46
N LYS A 483 82.58 -11.15 -63.59
CA LYS A 483 83.02 -9.78 -63.92
C LYS A 483 82.03 -8.94 -64.76
N LYS A 484 80.76 -9.34 -64.86
CA LYS A 484 79.71 -8.51 -65.46
C LYS A 484 78.92 -7.75 -64.38
N SER A 485 78.44 -6.58 -64.77
CA SER A 485 77.49 -5.76 -64.01
C SER A 485 76.13 -5.70 -64.70
N GLY A 486 75.13 -5.27 -63.95
CA GLY A 486 73.81 -4.92 -64.43
C GLY A 486 73.08 -4.10 -63.38
N GLN A 487 71.86 -3.68 -63.67
CA GLN A 487 71.02 -2.96 -62.73
C GLN A 487 69.82 -3.83 -62.34
N LEU A 488 69.46 -3.78 -61.06
CA LEU A 488 68.24 -4.40 -60.55
C LEU A 488 67.03 -3.57 -61.00
N GLU A 489 66.00 -4.25 -61.49
CA GLU A 489 64.72 -3.64 -61.84
C GLU A 489 63.62 -4.15 -60.89
N PRO A 490 63.54 -3.66 -59.63
CA PRO A 490 62.45 -4.05 -58.75
C PRO A 490 61.12 -3.50 -59.27
N LYS A 491 60.12 -4.37 -59.36
CA LYS A 491 58.75 -3.96 -59.62
C LYS A 491 58.07 -3.61 -58.30
N ILE A 492 58.10 -2.32 -57.95
CA ILE A 492 57.43 -1.78 -56.76
C ILE A 492 56.01 -1.38 -57.14
N THR A 493 55.03 -1.88 -56.39
CA THR A 493 53.62 -1.51 -56.51
C THR A 493 53.22 -0.72 -55.26
N ASN A 494 52.92 0.57 -55.45
CA ASN A 494 52.53 1.50 -54.40
C ASN A 494 51.13 2.07 -54.73
N PRO A 495 50.07 1.30 -54.44
CA PRO A 495 48.72 1.59 -54.93
C PRO A 495 48.13 2.89 -54.37
N ASP A 496 48.57 3.34 -53.19
CA ASP A 496 48.06 4.54 -52.52
C ASP A 496 49.11 5.68 -52.48
N ASN A 497 50.16 5.60 -53.31
CA ASN A 497 51.21 6.62 -53.46
C ASN A 497 51.89 7.06 -52.15
N VAL A 498 52.03 6.15 -51.19
CA VAL A 498 52.68 6.39 -49.89
C VAL A 498 54.18 6.68 -50.08
N GLY A 499 54.76 7.64 -49.37
CA GLY A 499 56.21 7.87 -49.43
C GLY A 499 56.99 6.60 -49.08
N CYS A 500 58.04 6.25 -49.84
CA CYS A 500 58.84 5.05 -49.54
C CYS A 500 60.33 5.20 -49.85
N LYS A 501 61.16 4.48 -49.09
CA LYS A 501 62.60 4.37 -49.27
C LYS A 501 62.95 2.96 -49.75
N VAL A 502 63.85 2.84 -50.74
CA VAL A 502 64.32 1.56 -51.28
C VAL A 502 65.79 1.37 -50.93
N GLU A 503 66.14 0.18 -50.45
CA GLU A 503 67.50 -0.20 -50.05
C GLU A 503 67.85 -1.60 -50.56
N TYR A 504 69.12 -1.84 -50.88
CA TYR A 504 69.60 -3.13 -51.37
C TYR A 504 70.71 -3.69 -50.49
N LYS A 505 70.73 -5.02 -50.31
CA LYS A 505 71.77 -5.70 -49.55
C LYS A 505 72.09 -7.06 -50.16
N SER A 506 73.37 -7.33 -50.39
CA SER A 506 73.85 -8.65 -50.79
C SER A 506 74.07 -9.56 -49.58
N SER A 507 73.63 -10.82 -49.69
CA SER A 507 73.89 -11.86 -48.70
C SER A 507 75.35 -12.33 -48.69
N ASP A 508 76.03 -12.22 -49.83
CA ASP A 508 77.45 -12.54 -49.96
C ASP A 508 78.14 -11.53 -50.90
N PRO A 509 78.65 -10.42 -50.35
CA PRO A 509 79.41 -9.42 -51.09
C PRO A 509 80.66 -9.98 -51.78
N LYS A 510 81.19 -11.15 -51.36
CA LYS A 510 82.33 -11.78 -52.06
C LYS A 510 81.91 -12.43 -53.37
N CYS A 511 80.62 -12.74 -53.54
CA CYS A 511 80.06 -13.30 -54.76
C CYS A 511 79.44 -12.21 -55.65
N VAL A 512 78.58 -11.36 -55.09
CA VAL A 512 77.94 -10.24 -55.79
C VAL A 512 77.84 -9.04 -54.86
N ILE A 513 78.29 -7.86 -55.29
CA ILE A 513 78.07 -6.59 -54.59
C ILE A 513 76.92 -5.83 -55.23
N VAL A 514 76.24 -4.98 -54.46
CA VAL A 514 75.17 -4.08 -54.93
C VAL A 514 75.32 -2.73 -54.25
N ASP A 515 75.10 -1.64 -54.99
CA ASP A 515 75.14 -0.27 -54.46
C ASP A 515 73.73 0.25 -54.07
N ALA A 516 73.64 1.51 -53.65
CA ALA A 516 72.39 2.15 -53.23
C ALA A 516 71.38 2.34 -54.37
N ASP A 517 71.86 2.45 -55.61
CA ASP A 517 71.05 2.65 -56.82
C ASP A 517 70.60 1.32 -57.44
N GLY A 518 70.99 0.19 -56.82
CA GLY A 518 70.63 -1.15 -57.27
C GLY A 518 71.52 -1.69 -58.38
N ASN A 519 72.68 -1.09 -58.64
CA ASN A 519 73.64 -1.64 -59.60
C ASN A 519 74.42 -2.77 -58.93
N TYR A 520 74.45 -3.94 -59.58
CA TYR A 520 75.18 -5.11 -59.09
C TYR A 520 76.45 -5.39 -59.90
N PHE A 521 77.45 -6.00 -59.26
CA PHE A 521 78.66 -6.48 -59.92
C PHE A 521 79.01 -7.90 -59.44
N ALA A 522 79.24 -8.80 -60.40
CA ALA A 522 79.54 -10.21 -60.14
C ALA A 522 81.04 -10.43 -59.85
N VAL A 523 81.36 -10.60 -58.56
CA VAL A 523 82.73 -10.66 -58.01
C VAL A 523 83.31 -12.08 -58.01
N LYS A 524 82.49 -13.12 -57.84
CA LYS A 524 82.94 -14.53 -57.85
C LYS A 524 81.83 -15.44 -58.33
N THR A 525 82.20 -16.53 -59.02
CA THR A 525 81.26 -17.59 -59.41
C THR A 525 80.63 -18.24 -58.19
N GLY A 526 79.34 -18.53 -58.27
CA GLY A 526 78.55 -19.00 -57.14
C GLY A 526 77.14 -18.43 -57.16
N SER A 527 76.42 -18.58 -56.06
CA SER A 527 75.07 -18.02 -55.90
C SER A 527 75.03 -17.13 -54.67
N ALA A 528 74.57 -15.89 -54.85
CA ALA A 528 74.24 -14.97 -53.76
C ALA A 528 72.78 -14.53 -53.88
N LYS A 529 72.21 -14.01 -52.78
CA LYS A 529 70.92 -13.34 -52.80
C LYS A 529 71.13 -11.84 -52.67
N ILE A 530 70.40 -11.05 -53.44
CA ILE A 530 70.23 -9.64 -53.17
C ILE A 530 68.82 -9.42 -52.64
N THR A 531 68.72 -8.81 -51.47
CA THR A 531 67.45 -8.40 -50.87
C THR A 531 67.22 -6.93 -51.19
N CYS A 532 66.09 -6.62 -51.81
CA CYS A 532 65.54 -5.28 -51.95
C CYS A 532 64.55 -5.05 -50.81
N THR A 533 64.78 -4.02 -50.01
CA THR A 533 63.94 -3.62 -48.88
C THR A 533 63.26 -2.31 -49.21
N VAL A 534 61.93 -2.27 -49.12
CA VAL A 534 61.12 -1.08 -49.29
C VAL A 534 60.47 -0.76 -47.96
N THR A 535 60.78 0.42 -47.41
CA THR A 535 60.22 0.92 -46.15
C THR A 535 59.32 2.11 -46.47
N ASP A 536 58.05 2.05 -46.09
CA ASP A 536 57.16 3.20 -46.24
C ASP A 536 57.40 4.26 -45.17
N GLU A 537 56.84 5.46 -45.38
CA GLU A 537 57.01 6.61 -44.48
C GLU A 537 56.42 6.40 -43.07
N TYR A 538 55.56 5.38 -42.90
CA TYR A 538 54.99 4.98 -41.62
C TYR A 538 55.81 3.86 -40.94
N GLY A 539 56.93 3.46 -41.54
CA GLY A 539 57.87 2.49 -40.98
C GLY A 539 57.56 1.02 -41.30
N LYS A 540 56.61 0.72 -42.18
CA LYS A 540 56.32 -0.66 -42.61
C LYS A 540 57.35 -1.11 -43.64
N VAL A 541 57.93 -2.28 -43.39
CA VAL A 541 58.99 -2.86 -44.23
C VAL A 541 58.46 -4.01 -45.07
N THR A 542 58.76 -3.99 -46.37
CA THR A 542 58.49 -5.10 -47.31
C THR A 542 59.76 -5.45 -48.07
N THR A 543 60.05 -6.74 -48.26
CA THR A 543 61.28 -7.18 -48.93
C THR A 543 60.99 -8.08 -50.12
N ALA A 544 61.88 -8.06 -51.12
CA ALA A 544 61.95 -9.03 -52.19
C ALA A 544 63.38 -9.53 -52.35
N GLU A 545 63.53 -10.82 -52.59
CA GLU A 545 64.84 -11.43 -52.81
C GLU A 545 64.99 -11.84 -54.28
N CYS A 546 66.17 -11.56 -54.84
CA CYS A 546 66.62 -12.13 -56.10
C CYS A 546 67.80 -13.05 -55.84
N LYS A 547 67.72 -14.28 -56.33
CA LYS A 547 68.88 -15.15 -56.46
C LYS A 547 69.69 -14.73 -57.68
N VAL A 548 70.94 -14.36 -57.45
CA VAL A 548 71.91 -14.06 -58.51
C VAL A 548 72.84 -15.25 -58.65
N ASN A 549 72.78 -15.91 -59.82
CA ASN A 549 73.63 -17.03 -60.17
C ASN A 549 74.75 -16.55 -61.11
N VAL A 550 75.99 -16.60 -60.63
CA VAL A 550 77.17 -16.15 -61.36
C VAL A 550 77.89 -17.35 -61.95
N LYS A 551 77.91 -17.44 -63.28
CA LYS A 551 78.59 -18.49 -64.03
C LYS A 551 79.79 -17.92 -64.80
N TYR A 552 80.67 -18.78 -65.31
CA TYR A 552 81.61 -18.36 -66.32
C TYR A 552 80.89 -18.22 -67.66
N SER A 553 81.23 -17.21 -68.46
CA SER A 553 80.80 -17.17 -69.85
C SER A 553 81.39 -18.35 -70.62
N THR A 554 80.79 -18.77 -71.73
CA THR A 554 81.32 -19.85 -72.58
C THR A 554 82.79 -19.62 -72.94
N VAL A 555 83.18 -18.36 -73.20
CA VAL A 555 84.57 -17.98 -73.47
C VAL A 555 85.46 -18.12 -72.21
N GLN A 556 85.00 -17.66 -71.05
CA GLN A 556 85.74 -17.80 -69.78
C GLN A 556 85.88 -19.27 -69.36
N TRP A 557 84.88 -20.10 -69.64
CA TRP A 557 84.88 -21.53 -69.37
C TRP A 557 85.84 -22.27 -70.32
N ILE A 558 85.86 -21.93 -71.61
CA ILE A 558 86.85 -22.43 -72.58
C ILE A 558 88.27 -22.02 -72.15
N ILE A 559 88.48 -20.77 -71.74
CA ILE A 559 89.80 -20.30 -71.24
C ILE A 559 90.23 -21.11 -70.00
N MET A 560 89.32 -21.37 -69.06
CA MET A 560 89.61 -22.20 -67.88
C MET A 560 89.96 -23.65 -68.27
N ILE A 561 89.29 -24.25 -69.25
CA ILE A 561 89.58 -25.62 -69.71
C ILE A 561 90.87 -25.70 -70.52
N VAL A 562 91.14 -24.73 -71.40
CA VAL A 562 92.35 -24.71 -72.22
C VAL A 562 93.59 -24.43 -71.37
N LEU A 563 93.48 -23.65 -70.29
CA LEU A 563 94.58 -23.37 -69.37
C LEU A 563 94.78 -24.42 -68.25
N PHE A 564 93.78 -25.25 -67.92
CA PHE A 564 93.87 -26.24 -66.82
C PHE A 564 93.58 -27.70 -67.23
N GLY A 565 93.19 -27.97 -68.49
CA GLY A 565 92.91 -29.30 -69.04
C GLY A 565 94.13 -30.15 -69.41
N TRP A 566 95.33 -29.71 -69.04
CA TRP A 566 96.62 -30.43 -69.21
C TRP A 566 97.25 -30.82 -67.86
N ILE A 567 96.44 -31.20 -66.85
CA ILE A 567 96.94 -31.77 -65.59
C ILE A 567 96.29 -33.16 -65.27
N TRP A 568 95.58 -33.76 -66.22
CA TRP A 568 95.29 -35.20 -66.21
C TRP A 568 95.63 -35.82 -67.59
N TYR A 569 96.90 -35.73 -67.95
CA TYR A 569 97.70 -36.81 -68.54
C TYR A 569 99.19 -36.47 -68.43
#